data_AF-A0A7S2KT11-F1
#
_entry.id   AF-A0A7S2KT11-F1
#
_cell.length_a   1.000
_cell.length_b   1.000
_cell.length_c   1.000
_cell.angle_alpha   90.00
_cell.angle_beta   90.00
_cell.angle_gamma   90.00
#
_symmetry.space_group_name_H-M   'P 1'
#
loop_
_entity.id
_entity.type
_entity.pdbx_description
1 polymer ?
#
loop_
_entity_poly.entity_id
_entity_poly.type
_entity_poly.pdbx_seq_one_letter_code
_entity_poly.pdbx_strand_id
1 'polypeptide(L)'
;ANSILITGFQLLGDDHPRADAGHLRRFRSIYGAPPEDVAVAWNLIEEDPPEGIRKNRSTKHLLWALALLKNYATEVFNAKLFKCDDDTWRYWSTVYISALAKLSFKIILWKKRRSLSESVYNVTVDGIDFHCKDNHTVFDAALYSHKLNRAGFRRFS
;
A
#
# COMPACT_ATOMS: atom_id res chain seq x y z
N ALA A 1 12.59 -10.23 -6.47
CA ALA A 1 12.41 -10.08 -5.01
C ALA A 1 13.61 -9.38 -4.35
N ASN A 2 14.82 -9.93 -4.43
CA ASN A 2 16.00 -9.35 -3.75
C ASN A 2 16.37 -7.93 -4.22
N SER A 3 16.24 -7.65 -5.52
CA SER A 3 16.42 -6.29 -6.07
C SER A 3 15.43 -5.28 -5.48
N ILE A 4 14.16 -5.66 -5.31
CA ILE A 4 13.12 -4.79 -4.76
C ILE A 4 13.35 -4.51 -3.28
N LEU A 5 13.77 -5.52 -2.52
CA LEU A 5 14.17 -5.35 -1.13
C LEU A 5 15.28 -4.30 -1.02
N ILE A 6 16.35 -4.46 -1.83
CA ILE A 6 17.49 -3.55 -1.86
C ILE A 6 17.04 -2.14 -2.25
N THR A 7 16.30 -1.98 -3.35
CA THR A 7 15.81 -0.67 -3.80
C THR A 7 14.93 0.01 -2.74
N GLY A 8 14.03 -0.72 -2.07
CA GLY A 8 13.17 -0.15 -1.04
C GLY A 8 13.97 0.44 0.12
N PHE A 9 14.95 -0.28 0.63
CA PHE A 9 15.79 0.22 1.72
C PHE A 9 16.76 1.33 1.29
N GLN A 10 17.33 1.25 0.10
CA GLN A 10 18.18 2.31 -0.45
C GLN A 10 17.44 3.64 -0.61
N LEU A 11 16.15 3.60 -1.00
CA LEU A 11 15.32 4.80 -1.08
C LEU A 11 15.15 5.52 0.28
N LEU A 12 15.32 4.79 1.38
CA LEU A 12 15.25 5.32 2.75
C LEU A 12 16.63 5.62 3.34
N GLY A 13 17.71 5.43 2.56
CA GLY A 13 19.08 5.66 2.98
C GLY A 13 19.74 4.49 3.73
N ASP A 14 19.20 3.26 3.62
CA ASP A 14 19.85 2.05 4.12
C ASP A 14 20.59 1.35 2.97
N ASP A 15 21.92 1.39 3.02
CA ASP A 15 22.81 0.90 1.97
C ASP A 15 23.12 -0.61 2.08
N HIS A 16 22.77 -1.26 3.19
CA HIS A 16 23.12 -2.67 3.45
C HIS A 16 21.95 -3.55 3.90
N PRO A 17 20.80 -3.53 3.19
CA PRO A 17 19.67 -4.37 3.53
C PRO A 17 19.98 -5.85 3.30
N ARG A 18 19.59 -6.68 4.25
CA ARG A 18 19.74 -8.15 4.18
C ARG A 18 18.38 -8.81 4.03
N ALA A 19 18.32 -9.95 3.36
CA ALA A 19 17.09 -10.75 3.25
C ALA A 19 16.81 -11.57 4.53
N ASP A 20 17.00 -10.96 5.71
CA ASP A 20 16.68 -11.58 7.00
C ASP A 20 15.24 -11.25 7.45
N ALA A 21 14.74 -12.00 8.42
CA ALA A 21 13.38 -11.84 8.94
C ALA A 21 13.09 -10.43 9.48
N GLY A 22 14.11 -9.73 10.00
CA GLY A 22 13.99 -8.38 10.52
C GLY A 22 13.72 -7.36 9.41
N HIS A 23 14.52 -7.39 8.35
CA HIS A 23 14.37 -6.54 7.18
C HIS A 23 13.08 -6.84 6.42
N LEU A 24 12.72 -8.10 6.25
CA LEU A 24 11.45 -8.47 5.61
C LEU A 24 10.24 -7.92 6.38
N ARG A 25 10.27 -7.99 7.72
CA ARG A 25 9.23 -7.42 8.58
C ARG A 25 9.17 -5.89 8.44
N ARG A 26 10.31 -5.21 8.44
CA ARG A 26 10.39 -3.74 8.27
C ARG A 26 9.89 -3.33 6.89
N PHE A 27 10.30 -4.03 5.84
CA PHE A 27 9.86 -3.77 4.47
C PHE A 27 8.32 -3.86 4.38
N ARG A 28 7.72 -4.92 4.91
CA ARG A 28 6.25 -5.07 4.96
C ARG A 28 5.59 -3.97 5.80
N SER A 29 6.24 -3.51 6.87
CA SER A 29 5.72 -2.39 7.67
C SER A 29 5.63 -1.09 6.86
N ILE A 30 6.60 -0.84 5.98
CA ILE A 30 6.72 0.41 5.21
C ILE A 30 5.83 0.37 3.95
N TYR A 31 5.84 -0.74 3.23
CA TYR A 31 5.20 -0.88 1.91
C TYR A 31 3.93 -1.73 1.93
N GLY A 32 3.59 -2.35 3.05
CA GLY A 32 2.37 -3.16 3.22
C GLY A 32 2.43 -4.58 2.63
N ALA A 33 3.43 -4.91 1.82
CA ALA A 33 3.59 -6.20 1.16
C ALA A 33 5.05 -6.71 1.24
N PRO A 34 5.29 -8.03 1.17
CA PRO A 34 6.65 -8.57 1.06
C PRO A 34 7.27 -8.26 -0.32
N PRO A 35 8.61 -8.19 -0.45
CA PRO A 35 9.29 -7.86 -1.70
C PRO A 35 8.99 -8.81 -2.87
N GLU A 36 8.59 -10.04 -2.57
CA GLU A 36 8.18 -11.05 -3.55
C GLU A 36 6.87 -10.67 -4.23
N ASP A 37 5.85 -10.34 -3.44
CA ASP A 37 4.56 -9.88 -3.96
C ASP A 37 4.70 -8.57 -4.74
N VAL A 38 5.57 -7.66 -4.27
CA VAL A 38 5.88 -6.42 -5.00
C VAL A 38 6.55 -6.71 -6.34
N ALA A 39 7.40 -7.74 -6.43
CA ALA A 39 8.03 -8.16 -7.69
C ALA A 39 7.01 -8.75 -8.66
N VAL A 40 6.07 -9.54 -8.16
CA VAL A 40 4.97 -10.08 -8.97
C VAL A 40 4.10 -8.93 -9.48
N ALA A 41 3.71 -8.01 -8.60
CA ALA A 41 2.92 -6.83 -8.99
C ALA A 41 3.65 -5.98 -10.04
N TRP A 42 4.95 -5.75 -9.88
CA TRP A 42 5.77 -5.03 -10.86
C TRP A 42 5.73 -5.71 -12.24
N ASN A 43 5.97 -7.02 -12.29
CA ASN A 43 5.97 -7.75 -13.56
C ASN A 43 4.60 -7.71 -14.24
N LEU A 44 3.51 -7.83 -13.47
CA LEU A 44 2.15 -7.73 -13.99
C LEU A 44 1.81 -6.33 -14.53
N ILE A 45 2.35 -5.26 -13.91
CA ILE A 45 2.22 -3.90 -14.43
C ILE A 45 3.04 -3.76 -15.72
N GLU A 46 4.23 -4.34 -15.81
CA GLU A 46 5.08 -4.24 -16.99
C GLU A 46 4.50 -4.97 -18.22
N GLU A 47 3.64 -5.98 -18.02
CA GLU A 47 2.88 -6.62 -19.12
C GLU A 47 1.90 -5.66 -19.79
N ASP A 48 1.30 -4.73 -19.04
CA ASP A 48 0.36 -3.72 -19.52
C ASP A 48 0.62 -2.37 -18.83
N PRO A 49 1.71 -1.68 -19.22
CA PRO A 49 2.19 -0.53 -18.48
C PRO A 49 1.28 0.68 -18.66
N PRO A 50 1.21 1.59 -17.68
CA PRO A 50 0.41 2.81 -17.78
C PRO A 50 0.75 3.61 -19.06
N GLU A 51 -0.27 3.97 -19.82
CA GLU A 51 -0.13 4.75 -21.06
C GLU A 51 0.61 6.07 -20.81
N GLY A 52 1.48 6.44 -21.75
CA GLY A 52 2.22 7.72 -21.73
C GLY A 52 3.55 7.71 -20.97
N ILE A 53 3.92 6.62 -20.29
CA ILE A 53 4.99 6.67 -19.26
C ILE A 53 6.22 5.78 -19.58
N ARG A 54 6.33 5.26 -20.80
CA ARG A 54 7.36 4.26 -21.20
C ARG A 54 8.82 4.62 -20.86
N LYS A 55 9.22 5.90 -20.82
CA LYS A 55 10.64 6.29 -20.66
C LYS A 55 11.13 6.39 -19.21
N ASN A 56 10.25 6.64 -18.24
CA ASN A 56 10.65 6.93 -16.86
C ASN A 56 10.09 5.93 -15.85
N ARG A 57 9.76 4.71 -16.28
CA ARG A 57 9.28 3.67 -15.38
C ARG A 57 10.43 3.18 -14.50
N SER A 58 10.14 3.04 -13.21
CA SER A 58 11.10 2.57 -12.23
C SER A 58 10.33 1.93 -11.08
N THR A 59 10.87 0.84 -10.55
CA THR A 59 10.34 0.13 -9.37
C THR A 59 10.19 1.07 -8.17
N LYS A 60 10.98 2.14 -8.08
CA LYS A 60 10.83 3.15 -7.03
C LYS A 60 9.44 3.79 -7.03
N HIS A 61 8.86 4.07 -8.19
CA HIS A 61 7.55 4.70 -8.29
C HIS A 61 6.42 3.76 -7.82
N LEU A 62 6.58 2.45 -8.03
CA LEU A 62 5.70 1.45 -7.44
C LEU A 62 5.85 1.42 -5.92
N LEU A 63 7.08 1.46 -5.40
CA LEU A 63 7.34 1.51 -3.96
C LEU A 63 6.77 2.78 -3.32
N TRP A 64 6.75 3.90 -4.04
CA TRP A 64 6.14 5.15 -3.59
C TRP A 64 4.63 5.01 -3.43
N ALA A 65 3.95 4.48 -4.45
CA ALA A 65 2.53 4.15 -4.39
C ALA A 65 2.19 3.24 -3.21
N LEU A 66 2.98 2.19 -2.98
CA LEU A 66 2.78 1.27 -1.86
C LEU A 66 3.00 1.92 -0.50
N ALA A 67 4.04 2.77 -0.36
CA ALA A 67 4.29 3.51 0.87
C ALA A 67 3.15 4.50 1.19
N LEU A 68 2.60 5.17 0.17
CA LEU A 68 1.44 6.06 0.30
C LEU A 68 0.19 5.30 0.76
N LEU A 69 -0.11 4.16 0.10
CA LEU A 69 -1.24 3.30 0.47
C LEU A 69 -1.09 2.71 1.88
N LYS A 70 0.14 2.41 2.32
CA LYS A 70 0.38 1.77 3.61
C LYS A 70 0.32 2.77 4.76
N ASN A 71 1.03 3.89 4.63
CA ASN A 71 1.23 4.78 5.76
C ASN A 71 0.14 5.85 5.89
N TYR A 72 -0.64 6.10 4.82
CA TYR A 72 -1.62 7.20 4.74
C TYR A 72 -1.07 8.55 5.24
N ALA A 73 0.27 8.69 5.31
CA ALA A 73 0.94 9.87 5.77
C ALA A 73 0.77 10.96 4.72
N THR A 74 0.79 12.21 5.17
CA THR A 74 0.67 13.36 4.28
C THR A 74 1.74 13.30 3.18
N GLU A 75 1.35 13.66 1.96
CA GLU A 75 2.21 13.58 0.78
C GLU A 75 3.55 14.30 0.99
N VAL A 76 3.52 15.45 1.68
CA VAL A 76 4.69 16.24 2.07
C VAL A 76 5.69 15.45 2.92
N PHE A 77 5.19 14.62 3.84
CA PHE A 77 6.06 13.80 4.69
C PHE A 77 6.73 12.70 3.87
N ASN A 78 5.96 12.01 3.02
CA ASN A 78 6.49 10.95 2.17
C ASN A 78 7.47 11.50 1.12
N ALA A 79 7.15 12.60 0.46
CA ALA A 79 8.05 13.22 -0.52
C ALA A 79 9.41 13.58 0.10
N LYS A 80 9.42 14.15 1.32
CA LYS A 80 10.65 14.40 2.08
C LYS A 80 11.38 13.11 2.46
N LEU A 81 10.66 12.10 2.94
CA LEU A 81 11.23 10.80 3.30
C LEU A 81 11.97 10.15 2.12
N PHE A 82 11.39 10.26 0.93
CA PHE A 82 11.94 9.71 -0.31
C PHE A 82 12.78 10.70 -1.12
N LYS A 83 13.10 11.87 -0.55
CA LYS A 83 13.96 12.92 -1.13
C LYS A 83 13.54 13.36 -2.53
N CYS A 84 12.24 13.54 -2.76
CA CYS A 84 11.71 14.05 -4.02
C CYS A 84 10.76 15.23 -3.80
N ASP A 85 10.45 15.91 -4.90
CA ASP A 85 9.45 16.97 -4.93
C ASP A 85 8.02 16.42 -4.73
N ASP A 86 7.14 17.22 -4.10
CA ASP A 86 5.78 16.83 -3.72
C ASP A 86 4.91 16.52 -4.95
N ASP A 87 5.00 17.32 -6.02
CA ASP A 87 4.22 17.12 -7.23
C ASP A 87 4.70 15.88 -7.99
N THR A 88 6.03 15.68 -8.01
CA THR A 88 6.65 14.48 -8.57
C THR A 88 6.19 13.23 -7.81
N TRP A 89 6.22 13.27 -6.48
CA TRP A 89 5.75 12.18 -5.63
C TRP A 89 4.29 11.83 -5.91
N ARG A 90 3.41 12.85 -5.90
CA ARG A 90 1.97 12.69 -6.09
C ARG A 90 1.65 12.12 -7.45
N TYR A 91 2.27 12.66 -8.51
CA TYR A 91 2.06 12.17 -9.88
C TYR A 91 2.40 10.69 -10.00
N TRP A 92 3.61 10.31 -9.61
CA TRP A 92 4.08 8.92 -9.75
C TRP A 92 3.34 7.93 -8.86
N SER A 93 3.05 8.33 -7.61
CA SER A 93 2.26 7.50 -6.70
C SER A 93 0.86 7.25 -7.25
N THR A 94 0.19 8.29 -7.75
CA THR A 94 -1.18 8.18 -8.31
C THR A 94 -1.21 7.30 -9.56
N VAL A 95 -0.22 7.43 -10.45
CA VAL A 95 -0.07 6.58 -11.64
C VAL A 95 0.01 5.10 -11.26
N TYR A 96 0.88 4.74 -10.32
CA TYR A 96 1.07 3.35 -9.93
C TYR A 96 -0.05 2.81 -9.05
N ILE A 97 -0.71 3.64 -8.24
CA ILE A 97 -1.96 3.27 -7.56
C ILE A 97 -3.02 2.90 -8.58
N SER A 98 -3.17 3.70 -9.65
CA SER A 98 -4.14 3.42 -10.71
C SER A 98 -3.81 2.13 -11.47
N ALA A 99 -2.52 1.87 -11.71
CA ALA A 99 -2.05 0.63 -12.33
C ALA A 99 -2.35 -0.60 -11.46
N LEU A 100 -2.05 -0.52 -10.16
CA LEU A 100 -2.38 -1.56 -9.18
C LEU A 100 -3.89 -1.79 -9.08
N ALA A 101 -4.69 -0.72 -9.13
CA ALA A 101 -6.15 -0.83 -9.14
C ALA A 101 -6.68 -1.54 -10.39
N LYS A 102 -6.07 -1.32 -11.56
CA LYS A 102 -6.41 -2.07 -12.79
C LYS A 102 -6.05 -3.55 -12.66
N LEU A 103 -4.90 -3.87 -12.05
CA LEU A 103 -4.52 -5.25 -11.76
C LEU A 103 -5.48 -5.93 -10.77
N SER A 104 -6.10 -5.17 -9.87
CA SER A 104 -7.05 -5.72 -8.92
C SER A 104 -8.21 -6.45 -9.60
N PHE A 105 -8.62 -6.06 -10.81
CA PHE A 105 -9.63 -6.79 -11.58
C PHE A 105 -9.15 -8.15 -12.10
N LYS A 106 -7.84 -8.32 -12.30
CA LYS A 106 -7.21 -9.58 -12.71
C LYS A 106 -6.87 -10.48 -11.51
N ILE A 107 -6.45 -9.87 -10.39
CA ILE A 107 -5.92 -10.57 -9.22
C ILE A 107 -7.00 -10.84 -8.15
N ILE A 108 -7.95 -9.92 -7.96
CA ILE A 108 -9.03 -10.09 -6.97
C ILE A 108 -10.09 -11.03 -7.55
N LEU A 109 -10.10 -12.26 -7.05
CA LEU A 109 -11.19 -13.20 -7.24
C LEU A 109 -12.40 -12.76 -6.40
N TRP A 110 -13.17 -11.79 -6.90
CA TRP A 110 -14.34 -11.24 -6.21
C TRP A 110 -15.34 -12.32 -5.74
N LYS A 111 -15.47 -13.40 -6.51
CA LYS A 111 -16.32 -14.56 -6.18
C LYS A 111 -15.88 -15.31 -4.92
N LYS A 112 -14.59 -15.25 -4.56
CA LYS A 112 -14.00 -15.97 -3.41
C LYS A 112 -13.66 -15.05 -2.23
N ARG A 113 -14.01 -13.76 -2.26
CA ARG A 113 -13.63 -12.77 -1.24
C ARG A 113 -14.11 -13.09 0.19
N ARG A 114 -15.12 -13.96 0.35
CA ARG A 114 -15.70 -14.37 1.63
C ARG A 114 -15.31 -15.80 2.05
N SER A 115 -14.58 -16.54 1.20
CA SER A 115 -14.11 -17.89 1.53
C SER A 115 -12.80 -17.80 2.28
N LEU A 116 -12.88 -17.79 3.61
CA LEU A 116 -11.73 -17.76 4.53
C LEU A 116 -10.96 -19.09 4.54
N SER A 117 -11.58 -20.19 4.13
CA SER A 117 -11.04 -21.55 4.30
C SER A 117 -10.11 -22.02 3.16
N GLU A 118 -10.04 -21.32 2.03
CA GLU A 118 -9.23 -21.72 0.85
C GLU A 118 -8.31 -20.60 0.34
N SER A 119 -8.08 -19.59 1.16
CA SER A 119 -7.49 -18.31 0.78
C SER A 119 -5.96 -18.34 0.84
N VAL A 120 -5.27 -18.36 -0.31
CA VAL A 120 -3.82 -18.07 -0.45
C VAL A 120 -3.60 -16.55 -0.60
N TYR A 121 -4.33 -15.72 0.15
CA TYR A 121 -4.23 -14.26 0.02
C TYR A 121 -3.17 -13.70 0.97
N ASN A 122 -2.14 -13.05 0.42
CA ASN A 122 -1.01 -12.50 1.18
C ASN A 122 -1.27 -11.10 1.78
N VAL A 123 -2.38 -10.45 1.42
CA VAL A 123 -2.71 -9.08 1.83
C VAL A 123 -4.20 -8.95 2.10
N THR A 124 -4.56 -8.44 3.27
CA THR A 124 -5.93 -8.06 3.64
C THR A 124 -6.13 -6.56 3.42
N VAL A 125 -7.08 -6.17 2.57
CA VAL A 125 -7.53 -4.77 2.48
C VAL A 125 -8.61 -4.56 3.51
N ASP A 126 -8.30 -3.82 4.57
CA ASP A 126 -9.28 -3.48 5.59
C ASP A 126 -10.03 -2.21 5.19
N GLY A 127 -11.34 -2.34 4.98
CA GLY A 127 -12.28 -1.24 4.71
C GLY A 127 -13.54 -1.39 5.54
N ILE A 128 -13.44 -1.98 6.74
CA ILE A 128 -14.59 -2.29 7.57
C ILE A 128 -14.97 -1.10 8.46
N ASP A 129 -13.98 -0.35 8.98
CA ASP A 129 -14.17 0.79 9.87
C ASP A 129 -13.75 2.12 9.21
N PHE A 130 -14.69 3.03 9.04
CA PHE A 130 -14.43 4.41 8.57
C PHE A 130 -14.61 5.38 9.73
N HIS A 131 -13.65 6.27 9.95
CA HIS A 131 -13.81 7.31 10.95
C HIS A 131 -15.01 8.20 10.60
N CYS A 132 -15.88 8.45 11.57
CA CYS A 132 -16.96 9.43 11.46
C CYS A 132 -16.75 10.53 12.49
N LYS A 133 -17.26 11.73 12.19
CA LYS A 133 -17.22 12.85 13.13
C LYS A 133 -18.00 12.46 14.38
N ASP A 134 -17.29 12.32 15.48
CA ASP A 134 -17.88 12.02 16.78
C ASP A 134 -18.63 13.24 17.30
N ASN A 135 -19.76 13.03 17.96
CA ASN A 135 -20.43 14.10 18.70
C ASN A 135 -19.85 14.06 20.12
N HIS A 136 -18.74 14.78 20.34
CA HIS A 136 -17.91 14.75 21.55
C HIS A 136 -18.63 15.04 22.89
N THR A 137 -19.93 15.32 22.85
CA THR A 137 -20.79 15.60 23.99
C THR A 137 -21.50 14.35 24.52
N VAL A 138 -21.67 13.29 23.72
CA VAL A 138 -22.35 12.05 24.12
C VAL A 138 -21.62 10.85 23.54
N PHE A 139 -21.13 9.96 24.41
CA PHE A 139 -20.55 8.70 23.97
C PHE A 139 -21.64 7.78 23.41
N ASP A 140 -21.51 7.41 22.13
CA ASP A 140 -22.37 6.43 21.48
C ASP A 140 -21.64 5.09 21.33
N ALA A 141 -22.03 4.12 22.17
CA ALA A 141 -21.46 2.78 22.14
C ALA A 141 -21.70 2.03 20.82
N ALA A 142 -22.77 2.37 20.08
CA ALA A 142 -23.07 1.74 18.79
C ALA A 142 -22.15 2.24 17.66
N LEU A 143 -21.64 3.47 17.79
CA LEU A 143 -20.70 4.07 16.84
C LEU A 143 -19.23 3.89 17.22
N TYR A 144 -18.93 3.34 18.40
CA TYR A 144 -17.56 3.19 18.86
C TYR A 144 -16.83 2.04 18.14
N SER A 145 -15.71 2.36 17.47
CA SER A 145 -14.83 1.36 16.84
C SER A 145 -13.61 1.11 17.72
N HIS A 146 -13.48 -0.11 18.25
CA HIS A 146 -12.30 -0.54 19.01
C HIS A 146 -11.01 -0.50 18.17
N LYS A 147 -11.14 -0.63 16.83
CA LYS A 147 -10.02 -0.55 15.90
C LYS A 147 -9.50 0.88 15.76
N LEU A 148 -10.41 1.85 15.66
CA LEU A 148 -10.05 3.27 15.52
C LEU A 148 -9.86 3.97 16.87
N ASN A 149 -10.28 3.32 17.96
CA ASN A 149 -10.36 3.86 19.32
C ASN A 149 -11.17 5.16 19.39
N ARG A 150 -12.22 5.27 18.55
CA ARG A 150 -13.10 6.44 18.41
C ARG A 150 -14.33 6.09 17.58
N ALA A 151 -15.25 7.06 17.41
CA ALA A 151 -16.41 6.90 16.56
C ALA A 151 -16.02 6.53 15.12
N GLY A 152 -16.66 5.50 14.60
CA GLY A 152 -16.51 5.02 13.24
C GLY A 152 -17.69 4.20 12.76
N PHE A 153 -18.06 4.37 11.50
CA PHE A 153 -19.06 3.54 10.85
C PHE A 153 -18.45 2.18 10.52
N ARG A 154 -19.13 1.12 10.95
CA ARG A 154 -18.92 -0.24 10.43
C ARG A 154 -19.86 -0.46 9.26
N ARG A 155 -19.33 -0.88 8.12
CA ARG A 155 -20.18 -1.35 7.03
C ARG A 155 -20.76 -2.71 7.45
N PHE A 156 -22.01 -2.73 7.91
CA PHE A 156 -22.74 -3.97 8.19
C PHE A 156 -22.89 -4.79 6.90
N SER A 157 -22.64 -6.08 7.03
CA SER A 157 -22.84 -7.12 6.01
C SER A 157 -24.29 -7.54 5.91
#